data_AF-A0AAV2EMP3-F1
#
_entry.id   AF-A0AAV2EMP3-F1
#
_cell.length_a   1.000
_cell.length_b   1.000
_cell.length_c   1.000
_cell.angle_alpha   90.00
_cell.angle_beta   90.00
_cell.angle_gamma   90.00
#
_symmetry.space_group_name_H-M   'P 1'
#
loop_
_entity.id
_entity.type
_entity.pdbx_description
1 polymer ?
#
loop_
_entity_poly.entity_id
_entity_poly.type
_entity_poly.pdbx_seq_one_letter_code
_entity_poly.pdbx_strand_id
1 'polypeptide(L)'
;MHTTCLMICDLSAFFAEEEFNPFFEFWRKHCLGIIDSQEVVSLERITHLLRISARTGLSLQMPEQSVKELLIDPLVLRNGVIEVVSNGMGEFASIPKGQLCYKRHA
;
A
#
# COMPACT_ATOMS: atom_id res chain seq x y z
N MET A 1 -8.24 11.43 -28.45
CA MET A 1 -7.90 12.04 -27.16
C MET A 1 -8.58 11.21 -26.08
N HIS A 2 -7.86 10.28 -25.46
CA HIS A 2 -8.40 9.49 -24.36
C HIS A 2 -8.32 10.34 -23.09
N THR A 3 -9.47 10.86 -22.65
CA THR A 3 -9.61 11.52 -21.37
C THR A 3 -9.45 10.46 -20.29
N THR A 4 -8.26 10.37 -19.70
CA THR A 4 -8.01 9.53 -18.53
C THR A 4 -8.79 10.15 -17.37
N CYS A 5 -9.95 9.60 -17.04
CA CYS A 5 -10.69 9.94 -15.82
C CYS A 5 -9.86 9.52 -14.61
N LEU A 6 -9.06 10.45 -14.07
CA LEU A 6 -8.50 10.33 -12.74
C LEU A 6 -9.66 10.44 -11.75
N MET A 7 -10.22 9.31 -11.33
CA MET A 7 -11.14 9.29 -10.20
C MET A 7 -10.33 9.59 -8.93
N ILE A 8 -10.32 10.86 -8.53
CA ILE A 8 -9.86 11.29 -7.22
C ILE A 8 -10.97 10.90 -6.24
N CYS A 9 -10.76 9.81 -5.50
CA CYS A 9 -11.71 9.38 -4.49
C CYS A 9 -11.54 10.26 -3.24
N ASP A 10 -12.45 11.22 -3.05
CA ASP A 10 -12.54 12.01 -1.83
C ASP A 10 -13.01 11.10 -0.67
N LEU A 11 -12.10 10.85 0.28
CA LEU A 11 -12.30 9.94 1.41
C LEU A 11 -13.34 10.44 2.43
N SER A 12 -13.75 11.71 2.34
CA SER A 12 -14.67 12.32 3.31
C SER A 12 -16.10 11.75 3.30
N ALA A 13 -16.51 11.08 2.22
CA ALA A 13 -17.87 10.53 2.07
C ALA A 13 -18.03 9.06 2.50
N PHE A 14 -16.97 8.37 2.93
CA PHE A 14 -16.97 6.90 3.12
C PHE A 14 -16.66 6.47 4.57
N PHE A 15 -17.05 7.26 5.57
CA PHE A 15 -16.85 6.95 6.99
C PHE A 15 -18.13 6.48 7.70
N ALA A 16 -18.92 5.59 7.06
CA ALA A 16 -20.19 5.15 7.65
C ALA A 16 -20.25 3.69 8.12
N GLU A 17 -19.46 2.74 7.57
CA GLU A 17 -19.55 1.34 7.99
C GLU A 17 -18.16 0.67 8.01
N GLU A 18 -17.63 0.49 9.22
CA GLU A 18 -16.22 0.14 9.50
C GLU A 18 -15.79 -1.28 9.10
N GLU A 19 -16.69 -2.18 8.70
CA GLU A 19 -16.30 -3.60 8.57
C GLU A 19 -16.10 -4.10 7.13
N PHE A 20 -16.68 -3.45 6.12
CA PHE A 20 -16.56 -3.96 4.74
C PHE A 20 -16.63 -2.84 3.70
N ASN A 21 -15.62 -1.97 3.68
CA ASN A 21 -15.49 -1.01 2.60
C ASN A 21 -14.83 -1.68 1.37
N PRO A 22 -15.58 -1.94 0.27
CA PRO A 22 -15.05 -2.57 -0.93
C PRO A 22 -13.94 -1.75 -1.60
N PHE A 23 -13.89 -0.43 -1.35
CA PHE A 23 -12.80 0.43 -1.78
C PHE A 23 -11.48 0.04 -1.10
N PHE A 24 -11.47 -0.05 0.23
CA PHE A 24 -10.27 -0.46 0.96
C PHE A 24 -9.90 -1.92 0.69
N GLU A 25 -10.88 -2.80 0.45
CA GLU A 25 -10.55 -4.17 0.04
C GLU A 25 -9.83 -4.24 -1.30
N PHE A 26 -10.29 -3.46 -2.29
CA PHE A 26 -9.62 -3.38 -3.60
C PHE A 26 -8.17 -2.91 -3.43
N TRP A 27 -7.96 -1.82 -2.68
CA TRP A 27 -6.62 -1.28 -2.45
C TRP A 27 -5.75 -2.20 -1.60
N ARG A 28 -6.34 -2.90 -0.61
CA ARG A 28 -5.63 -3.93 0.18
C ARG A 28 -5.14 -5.08 -0.70
N LYS A 29 -5.98 -5.58 -1.61
CA LYS A 29 -5.58 -6.60 -2.59
C LYS A 29 -4.48 -6.08 -3.52
N HIS A 30 -4.57 -4.81 -3.93
CA HIS A 30 -3.54 -4.19 -4.74
C HIS A 30 -2.20 -4.05 -3.98
N CYS A 31 -2.22 -3.60 -2.73
CA CYS A 31 -1.06 -3.53 -1.85
C CYS A 31 -0.44 -4.91 -1.63
N LEU A 32 -1.27 -5.93 -1.40
CA LEU A 32 -0.80 -7.31 -1.27
C LEU A 32 -0.09 -7.78 -2.55
N GLY A 33 -0.64 -7.47 -3.73
CA GLY A 33 0.02 -7.75 -5.00
C GLY A 33 1.37 -7.03 -5.20
N ILE A 34 1.50 -5.80 -4.68
CA ILE A 34 2.79 -5.08 -4.67
C ILE A 34 3.79 -5.81 -3.77
N ILE A 35 3.39 -6.15 -2.55
CA ILE A 35 4.24 -6.84 -1.56
C ILE A 35 4.65 -8.22 -2.09
N ASP A 36 3.73 -8.95 -2.71
CA ASP A 36 3.99 -10.28 -3.27
C ASP A 36 4.96 -10.27 -4.46
N SER A 37 5.04 -9.15 -5.16
CA SER A 37 5.93 -9.00 -6.32
C SER A 37 7.36 -8.61 -5.95
N GLN A 38 7.63 -8.30 -4.68
CA GLN A 38 8.92 -7.81 -4.21
C GLN A 38 9.39 -8.65 -3.01
N GLU A 39 10.70 -8.82 -2.87
CA GLU A 39 11.27 -9.50 -1.70
C GLU A 39 11.00 -8.71 -0.41
N VAL A 40 11.12 -7.37 -0.50
CA VAL A 40 10.74 -6.42 0.55
C VAL A 40 10.41 -5.06 -0.07
N VAL A 41 9.45 -4.35 0.51
CA VAL A 41 8.99 -3.05 -0.01
C VAL A 41 8.78 -2.03 1.11
N SER A 42 9.23 -0.79 0.92
CA SER A 42 9.04 0.29 1.90
C SER A 42 7.63 0.89 1.84
N LEU A 43 7.14 1.45 2.96
CA LEU A 43 5.85 2.15 3.01
C LEU A 43 5.78 3.30 1.99
N GLU A 44 6.87 4.06 1.87
CA GLU A 44 7.02 5.14 0.90
C GLU A 44 6.85 4.60 -0.53
N ARG A 45 7.49 3.47 -0.85
CA ARG A 45 7.40 2.86 -2.17
C ARG A 45 5.98 2.37 -2.48
N ILE A 46 5.31 1.74 -1.51
CA ILE A 46 3.90 1.36 -1.66
C ILE A 46 3.07 2.61 -1.95
N THR A 47 3.20 3.65 -1.13
CA THR A 47 2.44 4.90 -1.26
C THR A 47 2.68 5.56 -2.63
N HIS A 48 3.93 5.59 -3.08
CA HIS A 48 4.28 6.08 -4.40
C HIS A 48 3.58 5.26 -5.50
N LEU A 49 3.65 3.93 -5.44
CA LEU A 49 3.01 3.04 -6.41
C LEU A 49 1.49 3.18 -6.44
N LEU A 50 0.85 3.45 -5.31
CA LEU A 50 -0.58 3.75 -5.23
C LEU A 50 -0.94 5.08 -5.91
N ARG A 51 -0.07 6.09 -5.84
CA ARG A 51 -0.27 7.38 -6.52
C ARG A 51 -0.08 7.27 -8.04
N ILE A 52 0.92 6.52 -8.48
CA ILE A 52 1.29 6.43 -9.91
C ILE A 52 0.73 5.19 -10.62
N SER A 53 -0.23 4.48 -10.01
CA SER A 53 -0.74 3.21 -10.56
C SER A 53 -1.43 3.41 -11.93
N ALA A 54 -0.64 3.37 -12.99
CA ALA A 54 -1.10 3.36 -14.36
C ALA A 54 -1.79 2.03 -14.73
N ARG A 55 -1.51 0.96 -13.98
CA ARG A 55 -2.01 -0.40 -14.25
C ARG A 55 -3.52 -0.53 -14.03
N THR A 56 -4.06 0.23 -13.08
CA THR A 56 -5.50 0.27 -12.77
C THR A 56 -6.20 1.47 -13.38
N GLY A 57 -5.44 2.49 -13.84
CA GLY A 57 -5.99 3.80 -14.21
C GLY A 57 -6.52 4.60 -13.01
N LEU A 58 -6.31 4.11 -11.79
CA LEU A 58 -6.78 4.70 -10.54
C LEU A 58 -5.58 5.18 -9.73
N SER A 59 -5.65 6.41 -9.22
CA SER A 59 -4.63 7.00 -8.35
C SER A 59 -5.21 7.18 -6.96
N LEU A 60 -4.56 6.60 -5.95
CA LEU A 60 -4.92 6.84 -4.56
C LEU A 60 -3.98 7.86 -3.94
N GLN A 61 -4.51 9.05 -3.67
CA GLN A 61 -3.79 10.08 -2.94
C GLN A 61 -4.25 10.08 -1.48
N MET A 62 -3.40 9.56 -0.60
CA MET A 62 -3.60 9.65 0.83
C MET A 62 -2.25 9.83 1.56
N PRO A 63 -2.26 10.32 2.81
CA PRO A 63 -1.09 10.36 3.66
C PRO A 63 -0.52 8.95 3.89
N GLU A 64 0.79 8.84 4.05
CA GLU A 64 1.46 7.56 4.34
C GLU A 64 0.91 6.89 5.60
N GLN A 65 0.54 7.69 6.61
CA GLN A 65 -0.09 7.22 7.84
C GLN A 65 -1.42 6.50 7.53
N SER A 66 -2.27 7.08 6.68
CA SER A 66 -3.53 6.45 6.28
C SER A 66 -3.32 5.21 5.43
N VAL A 67 -2.28 5.18 4.57
CA VAL A 67 -1.90 3.95 3.85
C VAL A 67 -1.57 2.85 4.84
N LYS A 68 -0.75 3.16 5.85
CA LYS A 68 -0.36 2.20 6.89
C LYS A 68 -1.59 1.67 7.62
N GLU A 69 -2.38 2.56 8.23
CA GLU A 69 -3.49 2.18 9.11
C GLU A 69 -4.63 1.48 8.37
N LEU A 70 -5.02 1.97 7.20
CA LEU A 70 -6.21 1.49 6.49
C LEU A 70 -5.93 0.34 5.52
N LEU A 71 -4.70 0.28 4.96
CA LEU A 71 -4.36 -0.69 3.93
C LEU A 71 -3.34 -1.72 4.40
N ILE A 72 -2.31 -1.35 5.15
CA ILE A 72 -1.20 -2.26 5.45
C ILE A 72 -1.39 -3.00 6.76
N ASP A 73 -1.76 -2.32 7.84
CA ASP A 73 -1.95 -2.91 9.16
C ASP A 73 -2.98 -4.07 9.13
N PRO A 74 -4.11 -3.98 8.39
CA PRO A 74 -5.01 -5.13 8.23
C PRO A 74 -4.37 -6.32 7.52
N LEU A 75 -3.45 -6.08 6.57
CA LEU A 75 -2.71 -7.15 5.87
C LEU A 75 -1.67 -7.80 6.78
N VAL A 76 -1.03 -7.02 7.66
CA VAL A 76 -0.13 -7.54 8.68
C VAL A 76 -0.88 -8.47 9.64
N LEU A 77 -2.08 -8.08 10.04
CA LEU A 77 -2.90 -8.87 10.95
C LEU A 77 -3.48 -10.14 10.34
N ARG A 78 -3.83 -10.14 9.04
CA ARG A 78 -4.67 -11.20 8.43
C ARG A 78 -4.03 -11.95 7.27
N ASN A 79 -3.06 -11.37 6.58
CA ASN A 79 -2.57 -11.86 5.28
C ASN A 79 -1.12 -12.35 5.32
N GLY A 80 -0.53 -12.50 6.52
CA GLY A 80 0.85 -12.96 6.67
C GLY A 80 1.85 -11.95 6.10
N VAL A 81 1.54 -10.66 6.15
CA VAL A 81 2.53 -9.61 5.92
C VAL A 81 3.23 -9.33 7.24
N ILE A 82 4.54 -9.11 7.22
CA ILE A 82 5.30 -8.69 8.40
C ILE A 82 5.88 -7.31 8.20
N GLU A 83 5.80 -6.52 9.27
CA GLU A 83 6.47 -5.23 9.39
C GLU A 83 7.92 -5.46 9.83
N VAL A 84 8.86 -4.90 9.07
CA VAL A 84 10.31 -5.02 9.31
C VAL A 84 10.98 -3.67 9.12
N VAL A 85 12.07 -3.43 9.85
CA VAL A 85 12.85 -2.19 9.72
C VAL A 85 14.09 -2.47 8.89
N SER A 86 14.33 -1.64 7.87
CA SER A 86 15.51 -1.77 7.00
C SER A 86 16.81 -1.68 7.79
N ASN A 87 17.68 -2.68 7.61
CA ASN A 87 19.05 -2.67 8.13
C ASN A 87 20.06 -2.09 7.11
N GLY A 88 19.62 -1.74 5.89
CA GLY A 88 20.44 -1.25 4.79
C GLY A 88 21.37 -2.29 4.15
N MET A 89 21.13 -3.59 4.38
CA MET A 89 21.97 -4.69 3.87
C MET A 89 21.10 -5.83 3.29
N GLY A 90 21.66 -6.62 2.39
CA GLY A 90 20.98 -7.79 1.79
C GLY A 90 19.71 -7.38 1.03
N GLU A 91 18.56 -7.98 1.39
CA GLU A 91 17.23 -7.66 0.84
C GLU A 91 16.88 -6.17 0.96
N PHE A 92 17.49 -5.44 1.91
CA PHE A 92 17.29 -4.01 2.13
C PHE A 92 18.34 -3.09 1.49
N ALA A 93 19.24 -3.61 0.64
CA ALA A 93 20.35 -2.81 0.10
C ALA A 93 19.92 -1.54 -0.65
N SER A 94 18.72 -1.56 -1.26
CA SER A 94 18.14 -0.39 -1.95
C SER A 94 17.29 0.51 -1.05
N ILE A 95 17.17 0.21 0.24
CA ILE A 95 16.30 0.90 1.18
C ILE A 95 17.14 1.55 2.29
N PRO A 96 17.03 2.87 2.53
CA PRO A 96 17.67 3.55 3.65
C PRO A 96 17.48 2.84 4.99
N LYS A 97 18.55 2.78 5.79
CA LYS A 97 18.53 2.17 7.12
C LYS A 97 17.53 2.89 8.02
N GLY A 98 16.74 2.12 8.78
CA GLY A 98 15.72 2.63 9.69
C GLY A 98 14.35 2.87 9.05
N GLN A 99 14.20 2.64 7.74
CA GLN A 99 12.92 2.80 7.07
C GLN A 99 11.99 1.60 7.29
N LEU A 100 10.70 1.89 7.47
CA LEU A 100 9.66 0.89 7.65
C LEU A 100 9.34 0.17 6.34
N CYS A 101 9.38 -1.16 6.39
CA CYS A 101 9.21 -2.03 5.24
C CYS A 101 8.28 -3.19 5.54
N TYR A 102 7.79 -3.82 4.48
CA TYR A 102 6.87 -4.94 4.54
C TYR A 102 7.33 -6.04 3.60
N LYS A 103 7.18 -7.28 4.05
CA LYS A 103 7.41 -8.48 3.23
C LYS A 103 6.44 -9.58 3.62
N ARG A 104 6.35 -10.60 2.77
CA ARG A 104 5.54 -11.78 3.08
C ARG A 104 6.25 -12.64 4.13
N HIS A 105 5.49 -13.11 5.12
CA HIS A 105 5.91 -14.16 6.02
C HIS A 105 5.96 -15.46 5.21
N ALA A 106 7.17 -15.99 5.02
CA ALA A 106 7.38 -17.31 4.40
C ALA A 106 6.93 -18.43 5.36
#